data_AF-A0A348ZDL7-F1
#
_entry.id   AF-A0A348ZDL7-F1
#
_cell.length_a   1.000
_cell.length_b   1.000
_cell.length_c   1.000
_cell.angle_alpha   90.00
_cell.angle_beta   90.00
_cell.angle_gamma   90.00
#
_symmetry.space_group_name_H-M   'P 1'
#
loop_
_entity.id
_entity.type
_entity.pdbx_description
1 polymer ?
#
loop_
_entity_poly.entity_id
_entity_poly.type
_entity_poly.pdbx_seq_one_letter_code
_entity_poly.pdbx_strand_id
1 'polypeptide(L)' 'HDDDHDEEEFENTNGFIGNSNGEAKGGTAGFSFVGDQGFFGFSYNTIENDYGLPPGTHAHGHGDEHEDEDHDDDHDDHD' A
#
# COMPACT_ATOMS: atom_id res chain seq x y z
N HIS A 1 -21.52 4.67 -3.23
CA HIS A 1 -20.53 3.80 -2.58
C HIS A 1 -20.90 2.40 -3.01
N ASP A 2 -20.44 2.04 -4.20
CA ASP A 2 -20.44 0.65 -4.68
C ASP A 2 -19.05 0.12 -4.33
N ASP A 3 -19.03 -0.64 -3.25
CA ASP A 3 -17.87 -1.37 -2.75
C ASP A 3 -17.87 -2.72 -3.48
N ASP A 4 -17.72 -2.70 -4.81
CA ASP A 4 -17.51 -3.89 -5.62
C ASP A 4 -16.05 -4.34 -5.40
N HIS A 5 -15.81 -4.97 -4.25
CA HIS A 5 -14.66 -5.82 -4.07
C HIS A 5 -14.88 -7.04 -4.97
N ASP A 6 -14.26 -7.03 -6.15
CA ASP A 6 -13.99 -8.23 -6.94
C ASP A 6 -13.10 -9.17 -6.08
N GLU A 7 -13.71 -9.88 -5.14
CA GLU A 7 -13.09 -10.98 -4.42
C GLU A 7 -12.86 -12.09 -5.44
N GLU A 8 -11.71 -12.06 -6.11
CA GLU A 8 -11.21 -13.23 -6.81
C GLU A 8 -11.21 -14.40 -5.79
N GLU A 9 -12.09 -15.38 -6.01
CA GLU A 9 -12.27 -16.52 -5.11
C GLU A 9 -11.01 -17.39 -5.14
N PHE A 10 -10.05 -17.04 -4.30
CA PHE A 10 -8.89 -17.89 -4.05
C PHE A 10 -9.29 -19.00 -3.08
N GLU A 11 -9.27 -20.25 -3.52
CA GLU A 11 -9.58 -21.40 -2.66
C GLU A 11 -8.33 -21.95 -1.97
N ASN A 12 -8.44 -22.29 -0.68
CA ASN A 12 -7.43 -23.03 0.06
C ASN A 12 -7.76 -24.53 0.05
N THR A 13 -6.73 -25.39 -0.03
CA THR A 13 -6.90 -26.85 0.11
C THR A 13 -5.83 -27.44 1.04
N ASN A 14 -5.94 -28.74 1.37
CA ASN A 14 -4.97 -29.42 2.21
C ASN A 14 -3.59 -29.52 1.51
N GLY A 15 -2.74 -28.52 1.76
CA GLY A 15 -1.40 -28.41 1.18
C GLY A 15 -1.23 -27.30 0.14
N PHE A 16 -2.27 -26.50 -0.13
CA PHE A 16 -2.19 -25.34 -1.03
C PHE A 16 -2.88 -24.13 -0.40
N ILE A 17 -2.18 -23.00 -0.40
CA ILE A 17 -2.68 -21.73 0.10
C ILE A 17 -2.85 -20.78 -1.09
N GLY A 18 -4.08 -20.40 -1.41
CA GLY A 18 -4.41 -19.44 -2.46
C GLY A 18 -3.88 -18.03 -2.13
N ASN A 19 -3.71 -17.19 -3.16
CA ASN A 19 -3.16 -15.83 -3.02
C ASN A 19 -1.88 -15.74 -2.17
N SER A 20 -1.01 -16.74 -2.23
CA SER A 20 0.29 -16.76 -1.54
C SER A 20 1.47 -16.37 -2.43
N ASN A 21 1.17 -16.01 -3.69
CA ASN A 21 2.18 -15.55 -4.63
C ASN A 21 2.66 -14.15 -4.26
N GLY A 22 3.88 -13.81 -4.67
CA GLY A 22 4.42 -12.48 -4.53
C GLY A 22 5.15 -12.07 -5.80
N GLU A 23 5.00 -10.81 -6.18
CA GLU A 23 5.65 -10.20 -7.32
C GLU A 23 6.48 -9.00 -6.85
N ALA A 24 7.67 -8.83 -7.43
CA ALA A 24 8.51 -7.68 -7.14
C ALA A 24 8.97 -7.07 -8.47
N LYS A 25 8.78 -5.76 -8.61
CA LYS A 25 9.15 -4.98 -9.78
C LYS A 25 10.01 -3.81 -9.35
N GLY A 26 11.02 -3.49 -10.14
CA GLY A 26 11.92 -2.41 -9.79
C GLY A 26 12.94 -2.11 -10.87
N GLY A 27 13.56 -0.95 -10.75
CA GLY A 27 14.53 -0.46 -11.72
C GLY A 27 15.40 0.65 -11.14
N THR A 28 16.55 0.85 -11.75
CA THR A 28 17.47 1.92 -11.36
C THR A 28 18.00 2.59 -12.62
N ALA A 29 18.06 3.91 -12.59
CA ALA A 29 18.66 4.72 -13.63
C ALA A 29 19.62 5.73 -13.01
N GLY A 30 20.71 6.01 -13.71
CA GLY A 30 21.68 7.00 -13.24
C GLY A 30 22.58 7.49 -14.36
N PHE A 31 23.20 8.63 -14.12
CA PHE A 31 24.20 9.19 -15.01
C PHE A 31 25.41 9.67 -14.20
N SER A 32 26.57 9.61 -14.83
CA SER A 32 27.84 10.02 -14.23
C SER A 32 28.72 10.71 -15.25
N PHE A 33 29.51 11.67 -14.78
CA PHE A 33 30.51 12.38 -15.57
C PHE A 33 31.89 12.25 -14.91
N VAL A 34 32.92 12.05 -15.73
CA VAL A 34 34.32 11.93 -15.31
C VAL A 34 35.16 12.93 -16.10
N GLY A 35 35.95 13.73 -15.39
CA GLY A 35 36.90 14.68 -15.97
C GLY A 35 38.22 14.72 -15.20
N ASP A 36 39.14 15.56 -15.64
CA ASP A 36 40.51 15.64 -15.10
C ASP A 36 40.58 16.03 -13.61
N GLN A 37 39.55 16.72 -13.11
CA GLN A 37 39.47 17.17 -11.72
C GLN A 37 38.66 16.24 -10.81
N GLY A 38 38.06 15.15 -11.34
CA GLY A 38 37.29 14.19 -10.55
C GLY A 38 36.04 13.65 -11.26
N PHE A 39 35.13 13.04 -10.48
CA PHE A 39 33.87 12.47 -10.97
C PHE A 39 32.68 12.93 -10.13
N PHE A 40 31.51 12.98 -10.74
CA PHE A 40 30.24 13.11 -10.02
C PHE A 40 29.14 12.37 -10.77
N GLY A 41 28.07 12.02 -10.08
CA GLY A 41 26.93 11.33 -10.69
C GLY A 41 25.70 11.39 -9.81
N PHE A 42 24.56 11.07 -10.43
CA PHE A 42 23.25 11.00 -9.80
C PHE A 42 22.57 9.71 -10.22
N SER A 43 21.80 9.13 -9.29
CA SER A 43 21.00 7.95 -9.56
C SER A 43 19.66 8.03 -8.85
N TYR A 44 18.69 7.35 -9.43
CA TYR A 44 17.35 7.17 -8.89
C TYR A 44 16.94 5.70 -9.02
N ASN A 45 16.29 5.18 -7.98
CA ASN A 45 15.81 3.80 -7.96
C ASN A 45 14.33 3.76 -7.56
N THR A 46 13.61 2.79 -8.13
CA THR A 46 12.25 2.45 -7.73
C THR A 46 12.17 0.96 -7.43
N ILE A 47 11.38 0.60 -6.42
CA ILE A 47 11.07 -0.78 -6.07
C ILE A 47 9.65 -0.85 -5.53
N GLU A 48 8.90 -1.80 -6.06
CA GLU A 48 7.51 -2.07 -5.75
C GLU A 48 7.39 -3.57 -5.50
N ASN A 49 6.77 -3.95 -4.39
CA ASN A 49 6.57 -5.34 -4.02
C ASN A 49 5.09 -5.55 -3.74
N ASP A 50 4.51 -6.50 -4.46
CA ASP A 50 3.12 -6.91 -4.35
C ASP A 50 3.09 -8.31 -3.76
N TYR A 51 2.45 -8.46 -2.60
CA TYR A 51 2.28 -9.74 -1.94
C TYR A 51 0.80 -10.08 -1.87
N GLY A 52 0.46 -11.28 -2.32
CA GLY A 52 -0.87 -11.82 -2.11
C GLY A 52 -1.13 -12.02 -0.61
N LEU A 53 -2.33 -11.65 -0.17
CA LEU A 53 -2.85 -11.95 1.16
C LEU A 53 -3.72 -13.21 1.06
N PRO A 54 -3.32 -14.33 1.68
CA PRO A 54 -4.11 -15.54 1.63
C PRO A 54 -5.55 -15.33 2.12
N PRO A 55 -6.53 -15.99 1.51
CA PRO A 55 -7.92 -15.87 1.92
C PRO A 55 -8.08 -16.35 3.37
N GLY A 56 -8.85 -15.60 4.17
CA GLY A 56 -9.00 -15.81 5.61
C GLY A 56 -7.97 -15.12 6.51
N THR A 57 -7.03 -14.33 5.96
CA THR A 57 -6.01 -13.58 6.72
C THR A 57 -6.44 -12.18 7.17
N HIS A 58 -7.75 -11.88 7.20
CA HIS A 58 -8.26 -10.63 7.77
C HIS A 58 -7.65 -10.41 9.17
N ALA A 59 -6.73 -9.46 9.27
CA ALA A 59 -6.38 -8.88 10.54
C ALA A 59 -7.63 -8.12 11.00
N HIS A 60 -8.34 -8.63 12.01
CA HIS A 60 -9.28 -7.82 12.78
C HIS A 60 -8.49 -6.70 13.47
N GLY A 61 -8.22 -5.64 12.72
CA GLY A 61 -7.52 -4.44 13.13
C GLY A 61 -8.46 -3.24 13.07
N HIS A 62 -9.58 -3.32 13.79
CA HIS A 62 -10.27 -2.13 14.29
C HIS A 62 -10.71 -2.42 15.72
N GLY A 63 -9.79 -2.13 16.65
CA GLY A 63 -10.16 -1.70 17.99
C GLY A 63 -10.74 -0.29 17.94
N ASP A 64 -11.37 0.06 19.06
CA ASP A 64 -11.99 1.34 19.42
C ASP A 64 -13.44 1.57 18.92
N GLU A 65 -14.34 0.82 19.55
CA GLU A 65 -15.37 1.35 20.45
C GLU A 65 -15.13 2.83 20.87
N HIS A 66 -15.76 3.78 20.16
CA HIS A 66 -16.13 5.08 20.70
C HIS A 66 -17.58 5.38 20.32
N GLU A 67 -18.48 5.04 21.25
CA GLU A 67 -19.75 5.73 21.45
C GLU A 67 -19.51 7.21 21.80
N ASP A 68 -20.56 8.03 21.64
CA ASP A 68 -20.74 9.37 22.23
C ASP A 68 -19.98 10.51 21.50
N GLU A 69 -20.55 11.64 21.05
CA GLU A 69 -21.73 12.41 21.45
C GLU A 69 -22.09 13.40 20.33
N ASP A 70 -23.38 13.61 20.10
CA ASP A 70 -23.93 14.77 19.41
C ASP A 70 -23.35 16.09 19.98
N HIS A 71 -22.87 16.99 19.12
CA HIS A 71 -22.80 18.42 19.42
C HIS A 71 -23.11 19.23 18.16
N ASP A 72 -24.38 19.62 18.06
CA ASP A 72 -24.79 20.94 17.57
C ASP A 72 -23.92 22.03 18.24
N ASP A 73 -23.24 22.85 17.45
CA ASP A 73 -23.05 24.26 17.80
C ASP A 73 -23.01 25.07 16.49
N ASP A 74 -24.12 25.79 16.31
CA ASP A 74 -24.30 26.99 15.50
C ASP A 74 -23.07 27.92 15.65
N HIS A 75 -22.63 28.61 14.58
CA HIS A 75 -22.31 30.03 14.59
C HIS A 75 -21.60 30.49 13.31
N ASP A 76 -22.33 31.32 12.55
CA ASP A 76 -21.85 32.40 11.69
C ASP A 76 -20.55 33.04 12.17
N ASP A 77 -19.60 33.32 11.26
CA ASP A 77 -19.31 34.71 10.88
C ASP A 77 -18.43 34.84 9.64
N HIS A 78 -18.71 35.93 8.93
CA HIS A 78 -18.03 36.52 7.78
C HIS A 78 -16.64 37.09 8.15
N ASP A 79 -15.64 36.94 7.27
CA ASP A 79 -14.85 38.04 6.63
C ASP A 79 -13.91 37.47 5.55
#